data_AF-M4ZB94-F1
#
_entry.id   AF-M4ZB94-F1
#
_cell.length_a   1.000
_cell.length_b   1.000
_cell.length_c   1.000
_cell.angle_alpha   90.00
_cell.angle_beta   90.00
_cell.angle_gamma   90.00
#
_symmetry.space_group_name_H-M   'P 1'
#
loop_
_entity.id
_entity.type
_entity.pdbx_description
1 polymer ?
#
loop_
_entity_poly.entity_id
_entity_poly.type
_entity_poly.pdbx_seq_one_letter_code
_entity_poly.pdbx_strand_id
1 'polypeptide(L)'
;MKNVAIVLGLLGACVAGTASAQPSANLTGTYRCIQMCRDGMIGAPAFVTQNGDAVNLTTETGESLQAWPDWNAPNSRLWIDARDESAVYSPDGMRIQFDDGRVWQRDLPPPLIVRGAPVVYGR
;
A
#
# COMPACT_ATOMS: atom_id res chain seq x y z
N MET A 1 -21.51 48.64 44.31
CA MET A 1 -21.94 48.79 42.89
C MET A 1 -21.40 47.61 42.10
N LYS A 2 -22.23 47.07 41.21
CA LYS A 2 -22.12 45.78 40.52
C LYS A 2 -21.30 45.88 39.21
N ASN A 3 -20.51 44.83 38.95
CA ASN A 3 -20.20 44.21 37.64
C ASN A 3 -19.30 45.01 36.67
N VAL A 4 -18.50 44.44 35.75
CA VAL A 4 -18.59 43.22 34.94
C VAL A 4 -17.16 42.79 34.53
N ALA A 5 -16.81 41.52 34.67
CA ALA A 5 -15.63 40.91 34.05
C ALA A 5 -15.95 40.56 32.58
N ILE A 6 -15.10 40.98 31.63
CA ILE A 6 -15.26 40.63 30.21
C ILE A 6 -14.42 39.38 29.93
N VAL A 7 -15.11 38.27 29.67
CA VAL A 7 -14.51 37.01 29.22
C VAL A 7 -14.46 37.02 27.69
N LEU A 8 -13.27 36.91 27.10
CA LEU A 8 -13.11 36.63 25.66
C LEU A 8 -13.34 35.14 25.41
N GLY A 9 -14.44 34.81 24.73
CA GLY A 9 -14.68 33.48 24.18
C GLY A 9 -14.44 33.45 22.67
N LEU A 10 -13.30 32.92 22.24
CA LEU A 10 -13.07 32.51 20.85
C LEU A 10 -13.46 31.04 20.72
N LEU A 11 -14.68 30.78 20.23
CA LEU A 11 -15.14 29.44 19.87
C LEU A 11 -14.61 29.10 18.48
N GLY A 12 -13.46 28.44 18.42
CA GLY A 12 -13.00 27.74 17.22
C GLY A 12 -13.77 26.43 17.08
N ALA A 13 -14.76 26.37 16.18
CA ALA A 13 -15.41 25.11 15.83
C ALA A 13 -14.43 24.29 14.99
N CYS A 14 -13.80 23.29 15.60
CA CYS A 14 -13.10 22.24 14.86
C CYS A 14 -14.13 21.47 14.05
N VAL A 15 -14.20 21.72 12.74
CA VAL A 15 -14.85 20.80 11.81
C VAL A 15 -14.01 19.53 11.79
N ALA A 16 -14.40 18.54 12.59
CA ALA A 16 -13.92 17.18 12.42
C ALA A 16 -14.45 16.70 11.07
N GLY A 17 -13.66 16.90 10.01
CA GLY A 17 -13.89 16.24 8.75
C GLY A 17 -14.00 14.75 9.04
N THR A 18 -15.13 14.15 8.67
CA THR A 18 -15.25 12.69 8.70
C THR A 18 -14.09 12.15 7.86
N ALA A 19 -13.13 11.48 8.51
CA ALA A 19 -12.16 10.67 7.81
C ALA A 19 -12.96 9.63 7.03
N SER A 20 -13.23 9.94 5.75
CA SER A 20 -13.60 8.92 4.79
C SER A 20 -12.32 8.14 4.54
N ALA A 21 -12.01 7.21 5.45
CA ALA A 21 -11.06 6.16 5.18
C ALA A 21 -11.66 5.33 4.04
N GLN A 22 -11.41 5.76 2.81
CA GLN A 22 -11.52 4.87 1.67
C GLN A 22 -10.65 3.65 2.04
N PRO A 23 -11.14 2.41 1.84
CA PRO A 23 -10.35 1.23 2.15
C PRO A 23 -8.99 1.37 1.45
N SER A 24 -7.91 1.34 2.22
CA SER A 24 -6.56 1.30 1.65
C SER A 24 -6.48 0.08 0.73
N ALA A 25 -5.73 0.20 -0.37
CA ALA A 25 -5.58 -0.90 -1.32
C ALA A 25 -5.06 -2.15 -0.57
N ASN A 26 -5.56 -3.33 -0.95
CA ASN A 26 -5.01 -4.57 -0.41
C ASN A 26 -3.63 -4.82 -1.05
N LEU A 27 -2.59 -4.57 -0.28
CA LEU A 27 -1.18 -4.76 -0.65
C LEU A 27 -0.66 -6.14 -0.27
N THR A 28 -1.43 -6.99 0.42
CA THR A 28 -0.98 -8.34 0.78
C THR A 28 -0.84 -9.23 -0.45
N GLY A 29 0.34 -9.80 -0.68
CA GLY A 29 0.58 -10.74 -1.79
C GLY A 29 2.05 -10.88 -2.18
N THR A 30 2.30 -11.67 -3.21
CA THR A 30 3.60 -11.81 -3.85
C THR A 30 3.78 -10.76 -4.93
N TYR A 31 4.96 -10.17 -4.97
CA TYR A 31 5.41 -9.21 -5.95
C TYR A 31 6.69 -9.70 -6.62
N ARG A 32 7.03 -9.12 -7.76
CA ARG A 32 8.33 -9.23 -8.39
C ARG A 32 8.91 -7.86 -8.60
N CYS A 33 10.20 -7.72 -8.35
CA CYS A 33 10.88 -6.52 -8.77
C CYS A 33 11.06 -6.53 -10.29
N ILE A 34 10.61 -5.48 -10.98
CA ILE A 34 10.64 -5.38 -12.45
C ILE A 34 11.56 -4.27 -12.96
N GLN A 35 12.03 -3.39 -12.07
CA GLN A 35 12.86 -2.24 -12.43
C GLN A 35 13.70 -1.80 -11.24
N MET A 36 14.95 -1.41 -11.52
CA MET A 36 15.93 -0.87 -10.55
C MET A 36 16.20 -1.75 -9.32
N CYS A 37 15.94 -3.06 -9.44
CA CYS A 37 16.03 -4.04 -8.35
C CYS A 37 17.40 -4.06 -7.69
N ARG A 38 17.42 -4.16 -6.36
CA ARG A 38 18.68 -4.24 -5.61
C ARG A 38 19.48 -5.44 -6.08
N ASP A 39 20.80 -5.26 -6.15
CA ASP A 39 21.77 -6.25 -6.61
C ASP A 39 21.46 -6.86 -7.99
N GLY A 40 20.68 -6.16 -8.83
CA GLY A 40 20.28 -6.64 -10.14
C GLY A 40 19.26 -7.80 -10.11
N MET A 41 18.56 -8.01 -8.99
CA MET A 41 17.60 -9.10 -8.79
C MET A 41 16.25 -8.87 -9.51
N ILE A 42 16.32 -8.59 -10.81
CA ILE A 42 15.13 -8.43 -11.66
C ILE A 42 14.39 -9.77 -11.74
N GLY A 43 13.08 -9.72 -11.48
CA GLY A 43 12.17 -10.87 -11.46
C GLY A 43 12.18 -11.66 -10.16
N ALA A 44 13.07 -11.34 -9.20
CA ALA A 44 13.09 -12.00 -7.91
C ALA A 44 11.83 -11.66 -7.09
N PRO A 45 11.32 -12.63 -6.30
CA PRO A 45 10.10 -12.45 -5.55
C PRO A 45 10.32 -11.53 -4.34
N ALA A 46 9.34 -10.68 -4.09
CA ALA A 46 9.17 -9.94 -2.86
C ALA A 46 7.79 -10.27 -2.27
N PHE A 47 7.65 -10.15 -0.95
CA PHE A 47 6.43 -10.52 -0.25
C PHE A 47 5.94 -9.35 0.59
N VAL A 48 4.64 -9.10 0.53
CA VAL A 48 3.99 -8.03 1.28
C VAL A 48 2.86 -8.65 2.09
N THR A 49 2.81 -8.35 3.39
CA THR A 49 1.74 -8.81 4.28
C THR A 49 1.25 -7.66 5.15
N GLN A 50 -0.05 -7.35 5.08
CA GLN A 50 -0.67 -6.33 5.92
C GLN A 50 -1.26 -6.94 7.18
N ASN A 51 -0.99 -6.32 8.33
CA ASN A 51 -1.50 -6.66 9.66
C ASN A 51 -2.04 -5.39 10.33
N GLY A 52 -3.28 -5.01 10.00
CA GLY A 52 -3.80 -3.68 10.34
C GLY A 52 -3.04 -2.61 9.57
N ASP A 53 -2.55 -1.58 10.26
CA ASP A 53 -1.75 -0.50 9.66
C ASP A 53 -0.29 -0.91 9.42
N ALA A 54 0.20 -1.97 10.07
CA ALA A 54 1.56 -2.46 9.85
C ALA A 54 1.64 -3.28 8.55
N VAL A 55 2.61 -2.97 7.71
CA VAL A 55 2.89 -3.69 6.46
C VAL A 55 4.28 -4.31 6.55
N ASN A 56 4.34 -5.64 6.60
CA ASN A 56 5.61 -6.36 6.57
C ASN A 56 6.02 -6.61 5.11
N LEU A 57 7.26 -6.28 4.81
CA LEU A 57 7.86 -6.41 3.48
C LEU A 57 9.04 -7.39 3.58
N THR A 58 9.08 -8.40 2.72
CA THR A 58 10.29 -9.16 2.44
C THR A 58 10.74 -8.78 1.04
N THR A 59 11.89 -8.13 0.95
CA THR A 59 12.42 -7.60 -0.31
C THR A 59 12.92 -8.70 -1.24
N GLU A 60 13.22 -8.31 -2.48
CA GLU A 60 13.80 -9.18 -3.49
C GLU A 60 15.15 -9.79 -3.08
N THR A 61 15.88 -9.15 -2.15
CA THR A 61 17.15 -9.65 -1.61
C THR A 61 16.96 -10.51 -0.35
N GLY A 62 15.73 -10.73 0.09
CA GLY A 62 15.37 -11.49 1.28
C GLY A 62 15.39 -10.69 2.59
N GLU A 63 15.66 -9.39 2.54
CA GLU A 63 15.60 -8.52 3.72
C GLU A 63 14.15 -8.32 4.19
N SER A 64 13.90 -8.51 5.50
CA SER A 64 12.61 -8.19 6.13
C SER A 64 12.60 -6.76 6.67
N LEU A 65 11.63 -5.98 6.21
CA LEU A 65 11.37 -4.60 6.59
C LEU A 65 9.93 -4.46 7.09
N GLN A 66 9.68 -3.40 7.85
CA GLN A 66 8.35 -2.99 8.27
C GLN A 66 8.05 -1.60 7.73
N ALA A 67 6.82 -1.41 7.30
CA ALA A 67 6.29 -0.19 6.73
C ALA A 67 4.93 0.16 7.33
N TRP A 68 4.56 1.44 7.22
CA TRP A 68 3.29 1.97 7.70
C TRP A 68 2.70 2.94 6.65
N PRO A 69 1.39 3.18 6.64
CA PRO A 69 0.81 4.28 5.88
C PRO A 69 1.53 5.59 6.17
N ASP A 70 1.94 6.28 5.11
CA ASP A 70 2.57 7.60 5.22
C ASP A 70 1.61 8.59 5.90
N TRP A 71 2.12 9.44 6.79
CA TRP A 71 1.28 10.40 7.51
C TRP A 71 0.61 11.42 6.57
N ASN A 72 1.32 11.84 5.52
CA ASN A 72 0.84 12.87 4.60
C ASN A 72 -0.01 12.29 3.46
N ALA A 73 0.18 11.02 3.11
CA ALA A 73 -0.52 10.34 2.03
C ALA A 73 -0.86 8.86 2.38
N PRO A 74 -1.64 8.62 3.44
CA PRO A 74 -1.86 7.27 4.00
C PRO A 74 -2.53 6.30 3.02
N ASN A 75 -3.29 6.82 2.06
CA ASN A 75 -4.06 6.03 1.09
C ASN A 75 -3.32 5.77 -0.23
N SER A 76 -2.05 6.18 -0.34
CA SER A 76 -1.26 5.97 -1.57
C SER A 76 0.22 5.77 -1.33
N ARG A 77 0.73 5.98 -0.11
CA ARG A 77 2.14 5.84 0.23
C ARG A 77 2.36 5.03 1.49
N LEU A 78 3.46 4.30 1.49
CA LEU A 78 4.04 3.62 2.62
C LEU A 78 5.33 4.32 3.04
N TRP A 79 5.60 4.35 4.33
CA TRP A 79 6.82 4.81 4.95
C TRP A 79 7.57 3.63 5.56
N ILE A 80 8.87 3.51 5.29
CA ILE A 80 9.75 2.43 5.78
C ILE A 80 10.82 3.04 6.68
N ASP A 81 10.57 3.06 8.00
CA ASP A 81 11.49 3.68 8.97
C ASP A 81 12.91 3.12 8.91
N ALA A 82 13.06 1.80 8.73
CA ALA A 82 14.36 1.13 8.69
C ALA A 82 15.23 1.50 7.47
N ARG A 83 14.68 2.27 6.52
CA ARG A 83 15.34 2.69 5.28
C ARG A 83 15.27 4.18 5.01
N ASP A 84 14.56 4.95 5.83
CA ASP A 84 14.27 6.38 5.57
C ASP A 84 13.77 6.59 4.13
N GLU A 85 12.90 5.67 3.70
CA GLU A 85 12.45 5.53 2.32
C GLU A 85 10.94 5.40 2.30
N SER A 86 10.29 5.98 1.30
CA SER A 86 8.88 5.77 1.06
C SER A 86 8.64 4.98 -0.23
N ALA A 87 7.42 4.49 -0.37
CA ALA A 87 6.95 3.86 -1.59
C ALA A 87 5.51 4.25 -1.90
N VAL A 88 5.25 4.65 -3.14
CA VAL A 88 3.90 4.91 -3.67
C VAL A 88 3.32 3.61 -4.19
N TYR A 89 2.07 3.30 -3.84
CA TYR A 89 1.35 2.16 -4.38
C TYR A 89 0.19 2.59 -5.26
N SER A 90 -0.11 1.78 -6.28
CA SER A 90 -1.26 2.01 -7.14
C SER A 90 -2.57 1.70 -6.41
N PRO A 91 -3.69 2.38 -6.74
CA PRO A 91 -4.98 2.16 -6.06
C PRO A 91 -5.51 0.72 -6.15
N ASP A 92 -5.12 -0.01 -7.20
CA ASP A 92 -5.44 -1.43 -7.41
C ASP A 92 -4.47 -2.40 -6.69
N GLY A 93 -3.46 -1.87 -6.00
CA GLY A 93 -2.43 -2.64 -5.30
C GLY A 93 -1.50 -3.43 -6.24
N MET A 94 -1.55 -3.17 -7.55
CA MET A 94 -0.79 -3.93 -8.54
C MET A 94 0.67 -3.49 -8.62
N ARG A 95 1.00 -2.26 -8.27
CA ARG A 95 2.36 -1.71 -8.34
C ARG A 95 2.73 -1.00 -7.05
N ILE A 96 3.99 -1.14 -6.68
CA ILE A 96 4.63 -0.38 -5.61
C ILE A 96 5.92 0.20 -6.19
N GLN A 97 6.06 1.52 -6.17
CA GLN A 97 7.23 2.24 -6.64
C GLN A 97 7.91 2.91 -5.44
N PHE A 98 9.18 2.59 -5.23
CA PHE A 98 10.00 3.15 -4.18
C PHE A 98 10.66 4.45 -4.63
N ASP A 99 11.01 5.31 -3.69
CA ASP A 99 11.65 6.61 -3.96
C ASP A 99 13.02 6.45 -4.65
N ASP A 100 13.72 5.33 -4.42
CA ASP A 100 14.97 5.00 -5.11
C ASP A 100 14.79 4.54 -6.57
N GLY A 101 13.54 4.51 -7.06
CA GLY A 101 13.18 4.14 -8.42
C GLY A 101 12.86 2.65 -8.62
N ARG A 102 12.99 1.82 -7.58
CA ARG A 102 12.56 0.41 -7.64
C ARG A 102 11.08 0.30 -7.89
N VAL A 103 10.70 -0.69 -8.70
CA VAL A 103 9.30 -1.00 -8.97
C VAL A 103 9.04 -2.47 -8.73
N TRP A 104 8.09 -2.72 -7.85
CA TRP A 104 7.51 -4.03 -7.61
C TRP A 104 6.16 -4.13 -8.32
N GLN A 105 5.96 -5.23 -9.04
CA GLN A 105 4.72 -5.57 -9.71
C GLN A 105 4.15 -6.82 -9.05
N ARG A 106 2.87 -6.76 -8.66
CA ARG A 106 2.16 -7.90 -8.06
C ARG A 106 2.08 -9.05 -9.04
N ASP A 107 2.38 -10.25 -8.56
CA ASP A 107 2.16 -11.49 -9.32
C ASP A 107 0.66 -11.78 -9.36
N LEU A 108 0.13 -11.92 -10.58
CA LEU A 108 -1.21 -12.44 -10.80
C LEU A 108 -1.11 -13.95 -11.01
N PRO A 109 -2.03 -14.74 -10.42
CA PRO A 109 -2.14 -16.14 -10.79
C PRO A 109 -2.36 -16.23 -12.31
N PRO A 110 -1.72 -17.18 -13.01
CA PRO A 110 -1.95 -17.37 -14.43
C PRO A 110 -3.45 -17.61 -14.66
N PRO A 111 -4.03 -17.06 -15.74
CA PRO A 111 -5.43 -17.28 -16.04
C PRO A 111 -5.71 -18.78 -16.13
N LEU A 112 -6.70 -19.25 -15.37
CA LEU A 112 -7.15 -20.64 -15.47
C LEU A 112 -7.78 -20.82 -16.87
N ILE A 113 -7.03 -21.43 -17.79
CA ILE A 113 -7.60 -21.87 -19.07
C ILE A 113 -8.47 -23.08 -18.78
N VAL A 114 -9.75 -22.86 -18.50
CA VAL A 114 -10.74 -23.93 -18.45
C VAL A 114 -10.94 -24.41 -19.88
N ARG A 115 -10.27 -25.51 -20.26
CA ARG A 115 -10.57 -26.21 -21.50
C ARG A 115 -11.98 -26.77 -21.39
N GLY A 116 -12.95 -26.10 -22.01
CA GLY A 116 -14.31 -26.62 -22.14
C GLY A 116 -14.28 -28.01 -22.78
N ALA A 117 -14.98 -28.97 -22.18
CA ALA A 117 -15.11 -30.30 -22.75
C ALA A 117 -15.76 -30.20 -24.15
N PRO A 118 -15.30 -30.98 -25.14
CA PRO A 118 -15.91 -30.97 -26.46
C PRO A 118 -17.37 -31.42 -26.35
N VAL A 119 -18.29 -30.61 -26.86
CA VAL A 119 -19.71 -30.97 -26.98
C VAL A 119 -19.81 -32.05 -28.05
N VAL A 120 -20.02 -33.31 -27.62
CA VAL A 120 -20.30 -34.41 -28.54
C VAL A 120 -21.77 -34.33 -28.95
N TYR A 121 -22.05 -33.89 -30.17
CA TYR A 121 -23.36 -34.06 -30.77
C TYR A 121 -23.52 -35.51 -31.22
N GLY A 122 -24.36 -36.27 -30.51
CA GLY A 122 -24.79 -37.61 -30.94
C GLY A 122 -25.70 -37.52 -32.17
N ARG A 123 -25.52 -38.46 -33.10
CA ARG A 123 -26.31 -38.62 -34.34
C ARG A 123 -27.45 -39.59 -34.14
#